data_AF-V5ER06-F1
#
_entry.id   AF-V5ER06-F1
#
_cell.length_a   1.000
_cell.length_b   1.000
_cell.length_c   1.000
_cell.angle_alpha   90.00
_cell.angle_beta   90.00
_cell.angle_gamma   90.00
#
_symmetry.space_group_name_H-M   'P 1'
#
loop_
_entity.id
_entity.type
_entity.pdbx_description
1 polymer ?
#
loop_
_entity_poly.entity_id
_entity_poly.type
_entity_poly.pdbx_seq_one_letter_code
_entity_poly.pdbx_strand_id
1 'polypeptide(L)'
;MSLVEEKMVSMIQFNADLELQHIYLEVYAERYHHLKAFIEAYYCFTHGAVTKNDKPDWEAIFDTGLRTTQSCGVMDRKLLVRDMLVPFSVLVGMMKVMVRDDDLRIDGLRQLLDEKLQYVILTRVEYSKLVKQGLKETMPAGFYQTNSHYYQQNTARYDVADITLVE
;
A
#
# COMPACT_ATOMS: atom_id res chain seq x y z
N MET A 1 -8.94 2.16 28.37
CA MET A 1 -7.96 2.97 27.62
C MET A 1 -7.44 4.04 28.56
N SER A 2 -6.12 4.20 28.68
CA SER A 2 -5.51 5.21 29.54
C SER A 2 -5.36 6.55 28.81
N LEU A 3 -5.27 7.67 29.55
CA LEU A 3 -5.03 9.02 29.00
C LEU A 3 -3.73 9.12 28.16
N VAL A 4 -2.78 8.20 28.37
CA VAL A 4 -1.53 8.11 27.60
C VAL A 4 -1.77 7.44 26.26
N GLU A 5 -2.56 6.37 26.23
CA GLU A 5 -2.95 5.67 25.00
C GLU A 5 -3.77 6.59 24.08
N GLU A 6 -4.72 7.37 24.64
CA GLU A 6 -5.51 8.35 23.87
C GLU A 6 -4.65 9.43 23.20
N LYS A 7 -3.66 9.98 23.92
CA LYS A 7 -2.74 10.99 23.37
C LYS A 7 -1.84 10.42 22.27
N MET A 8 -1.40 9.18 22.42
CA MET A 8 -0.53 8.51 21.43
C MET A 8 -1.30 8.21 20.14
N VAL A 9 -2.53 7.69 20.25
CA VAL A 9 -3.44 7.49 19.10
C VAL A 9 -3.71 8.83 18.39
N SER A 10 -3.91 9.90 19.15
CA SER A 10 -4.09 11.25 18.58
C SER A 10 -2.86 11.77 17.82
N MET A 11 -1.64 11.43 18.25
CA MET A 11 -0.41 11.87 17.57
C MET A 11 -0.15 11.09 16.29
N ILE A 12 -0.36 9.76 16.31
CA ILE A 12 -0.21 8.90 15.13
C ILE A 12 -1.21 9.32 14.04
N GLN A 13 -2.47 9.57 14.41
CA GLN A 13 -3.48 10.05 13.46
C GLN A 13 -3.11 11.43 12.89
N PHE A 14 -2.63 12.35 13.73
CA PHE A 14 -2.16 13.65 13.27
C PHE A 14 -1.03 13.52 12.24
N ASN A 15 -0.05 12.64 12.48
CA ASN A 15 1.03 12.40 11.53
C ASN A 15 0.53 11.75 10.24
N ALA A 16 -0.40 10.79 10.30
CA ALA A 16 -1.05 10.23 9.11
C ALA A 16 -1.72 11.34 8.27
N ASP A 17 -2.45 12.25 8.93
CA ASP A 17 -3.14 13.35 8.25
C ASP A 17 -2.17 14.37 7.64
N LEU A 18 -1.02 14.61 8.28
CA LEU A 18 0.06 15.40 7.70
C LEU A 18 0.63 14.75 6.44
N GLU A 19 0.91 13.44 6.46
CA GLU A 19 1.41 12.75 5.27
C GLU A 19 0.36 12.73 4.15
N LEU A 20 -0.92 12.59 4.48
CA LEU A 20 -1.99 12.71 3.50
C LEU A 20 -2.01 14.09 2.82
N GLN A 21 -1.75 15.17 3.57
CA GLN A 21 -1.62 16.51 3.00
C GLN A 21 -0.38 16.63 2.10
N HIS A 22 0.76 16.05 2.48
CA HIS A 22 1.93 16.00 1.60
C HIS A 22 1.62 15.26 0.28
N ILE A 23 0.96 14.10 0.36
CA ILE A 23 0.54 13.34 -0.83
C ILE A 23 -0.37 14.21 -1.70
N TYR A 24 -1.37 14.86 -1.10
CA TYR A 24 -2.27 15.75 -1.84
C TYR A 24 -1.54 16.88 -2.56
N LEU A 25 -0.64 17.59 -1.88
CA LEU A 25 0.10 18.70 -2.47
C LEU A 25 1.03 18.26 -3.61
N GLU A 26 1.69 17.11 -3.46
CA GLU A 26 2.54 16.56 -4.50
C GLU A 26 1.71 16.07 -5.70
N VAL A 27 0.56 15.41 -5.48
CA VAL A 27 -0.34 14.98 -6.57
C VAL A 27 -0.96 16.17 -7.29
N TYR A 28 -1.47 17.16 -6.56
CA TYR A 28 -2.06 18.38 -7.13
C TYR A 28 -1.05 19.15 -7.98
N ALA A 29 0.22 19.19 -7.56
CA ALA A 29 1.31 19.79 -8.32
C ALA A 29 1.92 18.86 -9.37
N GLU A 30 1.36 17.67 -9.59
CA GLU A 30 1.84 16.65 -10.52
C GLU A 30 3.29 16.20 -10.31
N ARG A 31 3.76 16.23 -9.05
CA ARG A 31 5.11 15.85 -8.63
C ARG A 31 5.15 14.45 -8.03
N TYR A 32 5.23 13.44 -8.89
CA TYR A 32 5.10 12.02 -8.47
C TYR A 32 6.38 11.35 -7.97
N HIS A 33 7.55 11.98 -8.11
CA HIS A 33 8.86 11.36 -7.86
C HIS A 33 9.18 11.19 -6.37
N HIS A 34 8.61 12.02 -5.49
CA HIS A 34 8.76 11.91 -4.04
C HIS A 34 7.59 11.20 -3.35
N LEU A 35 6.52 10.93 -4.10
CA LEU A 35 5.24 10.50 -3.55
C LEU A 35 5.31 9.18 -2.77
N LYS A 36 6.19 8.27 -3.19
CA LYS A 36 6.35 6.96 -2.56
C LYS A 36 6.69 7.07 -1.07
N ALA A 37 7.57 8.00 -0.69
CA ALA A 37 7.99 8.15 0.69
C ALA A 37 6.82 8.58 1.59
N PHE A 38 5.99 9.51 1.12
CA PHE A 38 4.80 9.98 1.84
C PHE A 38 3.73 8.88 1.94
N ILE A 39 3.50 8.12 0.86
CA ILE A 39 2.58 6.96 0.88
C ILE A 39 3.05 5.89 1.88
N GLU A 40 4.34 5.58 1.89
CA GLU A 40 4.91 4.61 2.84
C GLU A 40 4.78 5.09 4.28
N ALA A 41 5.03 6.38 4.54
CA ALA A 41 4.83 6.98 5.86
C ALA A 41 3.35 6.96 6.28
N TYR A 42 2.43 7.32 5.38
CA TYR A 42 0.98 7.26 5.62
C TYR A 42 0.53 5.84 5.99
N TYR A 43 0.97 4.82 5.25
CA TYR A 43 0.68 3.42 5.59
C TYR A 43 1.20 3.06 6.99
N CYS A 44 2.43 3.47 7.30
CA CYS A 44 3.04 3.17 8.60
C CYS A 44 2.23 3.73 9.77
N PHE A 45 1.80 4.99 9.67
CA PHE A 45 1.00 5.61 10.72
C PHE A 45 -0.38 4.94 10.85
N THR A 46 -1.08 4.71 9.74
CA THR A 46 -2.43 4.11 9.75
C THR A 46 -2.46 2.65 10.22
N HIS A 47 -1.34 1.93 10.11
CA HIS A 47 -1.23 0.51 10.50
C HIS A 47 -0.40 0.28 11.77
N GLY A 48 -0.01 1.35 12.49
CA GLY A 48 0.79 1.25 13.71
C GLY A 48 2.21 0.72 13.50
N ALA A 49 2.70 0.70 12.26
CA ALA A 49 4.08 0.33 11.92
C ALA A 49 5.01 1.55 12.17
N VAL A 50 5.14 1.93 13.44
CA VAL A 50 5.93 3.07 13.89
C VAL A 50 6.98 2.65 14.92
N THR A 51 8.09 3.38 14.95
CA THR A 51 9.12 3.22 15.98
C THR A 51 8.62 3.70 17.34
N LYS A 52 9.36 3.41 18.42
CA LYS A 52 9.08 3.92 19.77
C LYS A 52 9.08 5.46 19.91
N ASN A 53 9.56 6.16 18.89
CA ASN A 53 9.60 7.63 18.83
C ASN A 53 8.59 8.18 17.80
N ASP A 54 7.54 7.43 17.49
CA ASP A 54 6.44 7.82 16.58
C ASP A 54 6.90 8.21 15.16
N LYS A 55 7.98 7.59 14.69
CA LYS A 55 8.45 7.72 13.29
C LYS A 55 8.02 6.52 12.46
N PRO A 56 7.74 6.67 11.16
CA PRO A 56 7.44 5.55 10.27
C PRO A 56 8.52 4.46 10.35
N ASP A 57 8.11 3.21 10.50
CA ASP A 57 8.99 2.04 10.52
C ASP A 57 8.62 1.11 9.36
N TRP A 58 9.37 1.20 8.28
CA TRP A 58 9.12 0.39 7.09
C TRP A 58 9.46 -1.08 7.29
N GLU A 59 10.29 -1.42 8.27
CA GLU A 59 10.57 -2.82 8.62
C GLU A 59 9.41 -3.44 9.40
N ALA A 60 8.71 -2.65 10.21
CA ALA A 60 7.51 -3.11 10.93
C ALA A 60 6.36 -3.52 10.00
N ILE A 61 6.40 -3.13 8.71
CA ILE A 61 5.40 -3.58 7.73
C ILE A 61 5.49 -5.09 7.47
N PHE A 62 6.64 -5.74 7.70
CA PHE A 62 6.72 -7.20 7.68
C PHE A 62 5.79 -7.88 8.71
N ASP A 63 5.38 -7.13 9.73
CA ASP A 63 4.54 -7.63 10.81
C ASP A 63 3.06 -7.23 10.61
N THR A 64 2.75 -6.22 9.80
CA THR A 64 1.38 -5.72 9.56
C THR A 64 0.81 -6.03 8.18
N GLY A 65 1.66 -6.33 7.20
CA GLY A 65 1.21 -6.68 5.85
C GLY A 65 0.57 -8.07 5.76
N LEU A 66 -0.33 -8.24 4.80
CA LEU A 66 -0.95 -9.53 4.46
C LEU A 66 0.12 -10.56 4.15
N ARG A 67 -0.06 -11.81 4.57
CA ARG A 67 0.91 -12.87 4.28
C ARG A 67 0.44 -13.70 3.08
N THR A 68 1.37 -14.41 2.46
CA THR A 68 1.03 -15.51 1.55
C THR A 68 1.13 -16.81 2.34
N THR A 69 0.48 -17.87 1.85
CA THR A 69 0.60 -19.20 2.47
C THR A 69 2.07 -19.65 2.62
N GLN A 70 2.95 -19.29 1.67
CA GLN A 70 4.37 -19.68 1.74
C GLN A 70 5.22 -18.76 2.61
N SER A 71 4.82 -17.50 2.81
CA SER A 71 5.53 -16.58 3.70
C SER A 71 5.11 -16.74 5.16
N CYS A 72 4.00 -17.42 5.43
CA CYS A 72 3.58 -17.82 6.77
C CYS A 72 4.65 -18.71 7.43
N GLY A 73 5.01 -18.36 8.66
CA GLY A 73 6.03 -19.08 9.44
C GLY A 73 7.48 -18.79 9.03
N VAL A 74 7.73 -18.01 7.98
CA VAL A 74 9.09 -17.56 7.63
C VAL A 74 9.45 -16.36 8.50
N MET A 75 10.36 -16.58 9.45
CA MET A 75 10.83 -15.54 10.38
C MET A 75 12.03 -14.75 9.84
N ASP A 76 12.82 -15.33 8.94
CA ASP A 76 13.96 -14.64 8.35
C ASP A 76 13.48 -13.63 7.29
N ARG A 77 13.43 -12.35 7.68
CA ARG A 77 13.05 -11.22 6.80
C ARG A 77 13.92 -11.13 5.54
N LYS A 78 15.15 -11.66 5.54
CA LYS A 78 16.00 -11.66 4.33
C LYS A 78 15.43 -12.55 3.22
N LEU A 79 14.60 -13.54 3.56
CA LEU A 79 13.93 -14.42 2.61
C LEU A 79 12.59 -13.88 2.12
N LEU A 80 12.14 -12.77 2.71
CA LEU A 80 10.87 -12.13 2.43
C LEU A 80 11.05 -10.87 1.58
N VAL A 81 9.96 -10.50 0.93
CA VAL A 81 9.80 -9.26 0.18
C VAL A 81 8.50 -8.62 0.64
N ARG A 82 8.53 -7.32 0.85
CA ARG A 82 7.36 -6.46 1.02
C ARG A 82 7.01 -5.87 -0.33
N ASP A 83 5.77 -6.06 -0.78
CA ASP A 83 5.24 -5.46 -2.01
C ASP A 83 3.90 -4.77 -1.73
N MET A 84 3.58 -3.68 -2.43
CA MET A 84 2.25 -3.06 -2.32
C MET A 84 1.25 -3.93 -3.07
N LEU A 85 0.12 -4.28 -2.47
CA LEU A 85 -0.90 -5.16 -3.07
C LEU A 85 -1.35 -4.64 -4.44
N VAL A 86 -1.70 -3.35 -4.51
CA VAL A 86 -1.79 -2.59 -5.77
C VAL A 86 -0.45 -1.89 -6.03
N PRO A 87 0.19 -2.06 -7.20
CA PRO A 87 1.49 -1.46 -7.47
C PRO A 87 1.49 0.08 -7.33
N PHE A 88 2.59 0.64 -6.85
CA PHE A 88 2.75 2.09 -6.70
C PHE A 88 2.46 2.86 -8.00
N SER A 89 2.94 2.36 -9.14
CA SER A 89 2.67 2.93 -10.46
C SER A 89 1.17 3.03 -10.79
N VAL A 90 0.38 2.06 -10.33
CA VAL A 90 -1.07 1.98 -10.55
C VAL A 90 -1.80 2.94 -9.62
N LEU A 91 -1.38 3.04 -8.35
CA LEU A 91 -1.86 4.07 -7.42
C LEU A 91 -1.61 5.48 -7.98
N VAL A 92 -0.41 5.75 -8.49
CA VAL A 92 -0.09 7.03 -9.17
C VAL A 92 -1.01 7.25 -10.37
N GLY A 93 -1.29 6.21 -11.16
CA GLY A 93 -2.25 6.28 -12.27
C GLY A 93 -3.65 6.67 -11.82
N MET A 94 -4.14 6.09 -10.73
CA MET A 94 -5.44 6.44 -10.14
C MET A 94 -5.47 7.89 -9.65
N MET A 95 -4.41 8.36 -8.99
CA MET A 95 -4.29 9.75 -8.54
C MET A 95 -4.24 10.74 -9.72
N LYS A 96 -3.55 10.40 -10.81
CA LYS A 96 -3.54 11.19 -12.04
C LYS A 96 -4.93 11.33 -12.66
N VAL A 97 -5.74 10.28 -12.60
CA VAL A 97 -7.14 10.31 -13.05
C VAL A 97 -7.94 11.29 -12.21
N MET A 98 -7.78 11.29 -10.87
CA MET A 98 -8.45 12.27 -10.00
C MET A 98 -8.08 13.72 -10.33
N VAL A 99 -6.81 14.00 -10.63
CA VAL A 99 -6.38 15.35 -11.07
C VAL A 99 -7.00 15.71 -12.41
N ARG A 100 -6.94 14.80 -13.39
CA ARG A 100 -7.49 15.02 -14.74
C ARG A 100 -8.98 15.32 -14.71
N ASP A 101 -9.72 14.64 -13.84
CA ASP A 101 -11.18 14.75 -13.75
C ASP A 101 -11.63 15.86 -12.76
N ASP A 102 -10.70 16.66 -12.23
CA ASP A 102 -10.93 17.75 -11.24
C ASP A 102 -11.62 17.28 -9.94
N ASP A 103 -11.38 16.01 -9.59
CA ASP A 103 -11.98 15.31 -8.45
C ASP A 103 -10.99 15.11 -7.29
N LEU A 104 -9.77 15.64 -7.39
CA LEU A 104 -8.78 15.51 -6.31
C LEU A 104 -9.21 16.30 -5.07
N ARG A 105 -9.58 15.56 -4.02
CA ARG A 105 -9.92 16.08 -2.69
C ARG A 105 -9.21 15.26 -1.62
N ILE A 106 -8.90 15.87 -0.48
CA ILE A 106 -8.25 15.17 0.66
C ILE A 106 -9.03 13.91 1.04
N ASP A 107 -10.35 14.00 1.19
CA ASP A 107 -11.18 12.86 1.58
C ASP A 107 -11.22 11.77 0.50
N GLY A 108 -11.27 12.14 -0.77
CA GLY A 108 -11.21 11.19 -1.88
C GLY A 108 -9.85 10.49 -1.99
N LEU A 109 -8.77 11.22 -1.71
CA LEU A 109 -7.42 10.67 -1.65
C LEU A 109 -7.28 9.70 -0.46
N ARG A 110 -7.83 10.05 0.69
CA ARG A 110 -7.90 9.16 1.85
C ARG A 110 -8.63 7.86 1.49
N GLN A 111 -9.83 7.98 0.93
CA GLN A 111 -10.62 6.82 0.51
C GLN A 111 -9.84 5.93 -0.47
N LEU A 112 -9.19 6.52 -1.48
CA LEU A 112 -8.35 5.78 -2.42
C LEU A 112 -7.24 4.99 -1.69
N LEU A 113 -6.54 5.62 -0.77
CA LEU A 113 -5.44 4.97 -0.03
C LEU A 113 -5.98 3.91 0.92
N ASP A 114 -7.04 4.18 1.68
CA ASP A 114 -7.64 3.22 2.59
C ASP A 114 -8.15 1.97 1.85
N GLU A 115 -8.65 2.13 0.62
CA GLU A 115 -9.13 1.01 -0.21
C GLU A 115 -8.01 0.26 -0.94
N LYS A 116 -6.93 0.93 -1.36
CA LYS A 116 -5.94 0.37 -2.30
C LYS A 116 -4.55 0.19 -1.73
N LEU A 117 -4.18 0.94 -0.69
CA LEU A 117 -2.86 0.90 -0.09
C LEU A 117 -2.80 -0.18 0.99
N GLN A 118 -2.51 -1.40 0.55
CA GLN A 118 -2.16 -2.51 1.41
C GLN A 118 -0.80 -3.05 1.04
N TYR A 119 -0.13 -3.69 1.99
CA TYR A 119 1.10 -4.43 1.72
C TYR A 119 0.87 -5.92 1.83
N VAL A 120 1.60 -6.66 1.01
CA VAL A 120 1.75 -8.11 1.12
C VAL A 120 3.21 -8.46 1.40
N ILE A 121 3.38 -9.50 2.20
CA ILE A 121 4.64 -10.11 2.55
C ILE A 121 4.69 -11.49 1.90
N LEU A 122 5.65 -11.66 1.01
CA LEU A 122 5.79 -12.84 0.18
C LEU A 122 7.24 -13.34 0.20
N THR A 123 7.46 -14.58 -0.17
CA THR A 123 8.81 -15.11 -0.34
C THR A 123 9.48 -14.51 -1.59
N ARG A 124 10.82 -14.51 -1.64
CA ARG A 124 11.56 -14.14 -2.86
C ARG A 124 11.21 -14.99 -4.08
N VAL A 125 10.81 -16.25 -3.87
CA VAL A 125 10.40 -17.17 -4.93
C VAL A 125 9.08 -16.72 -5.54
N GLU A 126 8.07 -16.44 -4.71
CA GLU A 126 6.78 -15.89 -5.15
C GLU A 126 6.96 -14.54 -5.86
N TYR A 127 7.81 -13.65 -5.32
CA TYR A 127 8.04 -12.34 -5.92
C TYR A 127 8.66 -12.48 -7.32
N SER A 128 9.60 -13.42 -7.47
CA SER A 128 10.19 -13.73 -8.76
C SER A 128 9.17 -14.30 -9.76
N LYS A 129 8.13 -15.01 -9.30
CA LYS A 129 7.02 -15.49 -10.15
C LYS A 129 6.24 -14.30 -10.73
N LEU A 130 5.86 -13.34 -9.88
CA LEU A 130 5.18 -12.11 -10.31
C LEU A 130 6.01 -11.33 -11.34
N VAL A 131 7.30 -11.15 -11.07
CA VAL A 131 8.20 -10.42 -11.97
C VAL A 131 8.31 -11.11 -13.34
N LYS A 132 8.46 -12.43 -13.37
CA LYS A 132 8.54 -13.21 -14.62
C LYS A 132 7.26 -13.13 -15.46
N GLN A 133 6.11 -12.94 -14.83
CA GLN A 133 4.83 -12.72 -15.51
C GLN A 133 4.59 -11.26 -15.91
N GLY A 134 5.53 -10.35 -15.63
CA GLY A 134 5.40 -8.93 -15.95
C GLY A 134 4.50 -8.15 -14.98
N LEU A 135 4.13 -8.72 -13.84
CA LEU A 135 3.18 -8.17 -12.85
C LEU A 135 3.86 -7.39 -11.73
N LYS A 136 5.15 -7.04 -11.88
CA LYS A 136 5.91 -6.31 -10.85
C LYS A 136 5.31 -4.92 -10.59
N GLU A 137 5.09 -4.16 -11.67
CA GLU A 137 4.70 -2.74 -11.61
C GLU A 137 3.35 -2.50 -12.32
N THR A 138 2.55 -3.56 -12.55
CA THR A 138 1.30 -3.48 -13.31
C THR A 138 0.27 -4.46 -12.75
N MET A 139 -1.01 -4.10 -12.85
CA MET A 139 -2.11 -5.05 -12.66
C MET A 139 -2.36 -5.84 -13.96
N PRO A 140 -2.90 -7.09 -13.89
CA PRO A 140 -3.31 -7.82 -15.08
C PRO A 140 -4.42 -7.06 -15.84
N ALA A 141 -4.57 -7.32 -17.14
CA ALA A 141 -5.53 -6.61 -17.99
C ALA A 141 -6.98 -6.65 -17.45
N GLY A 142 -7.39 -7.79 -16.89
CA GLY A 142 -8.70 -7.98 -16.29
C GLY A 142 -9.01 -7.06 -15.10
N PHE A 143 -8.00 -6.44 -14.49
CA PHE A 143 -8.19 -5.43 -13.44
C PHE A 143 -8.91 -4.18 -13.96
N TYR A 144 -8.68 -3.82 -15.22
CA TYR A 144 -9.21 -2.60 -15.84
C TYR A 144 -10.51 -2.82 -16.62
N GLN A 145 -10.97 -4.08 -16.76
CA GLN A 145 -12.07 -4.47 -17.63
C GLN A 145 -13.33 -4.76 -16.81
N THR A 146 -14.41 -4.00 -17.00
CA THR A 146 -15.66 -4.11 -16.21
C THR A 146 -16.36 -5.47 -16.28
N ASN A 147 -16.07 -6.25 -17.32
CA ASN A 147 -16.63 -7.59 -17.55
C ASN A 147 -15.74 -8.73 -17.02
N SER A 148 -14.59 -8.42 -16.43
CA SER A 148 -13.66 -9.40 -15.86
C SER A 148 -13.97 -9.63 -14.38
N HIS A 149 -13.81 -10.87 -13.92
CA HIS A 149 -13.92 -11.18 -12.49
C HIS A 149 -12.81 -10.52 -11.65
N TYR A 150 -11.72 -10.09 -12.29
CA TYR A 150 -10.65 -9.32 -11.67
C TYR A 150 -10.91 -7.81 -11.63
N TYR A 151 -12.04 -7.32 -12.13
CA TYR A 151 -12.31 -5.88 -12.22
C TYR A 151 -12.13 -5.19 -10.86
N GLN A 152 -11.15 -4.26 -10.80
CA GLN A 152 -10.74 -3.52 -9.61
C GLN A 152 -10.37 -4.36 -8.38
N GLN A 153 -10.13 -5.67 -8.54
CA GLN A 153 -9.73 -6.57 -7.46
C GLN A 153 -8.25 -6.35 -7.10
N ASN A 154 -7.98 -5.89 -5.88
CA ASN A 154 -6.61 -5.59 -5.43
C ASN A 154 -5.70 -6.83 -5.47
N THR A 155 -6.26 -8.02 -5.25
CA THR A 155 -5.54 -9.31 -5.20
C THR A 155 -5.21 -9.88 -6.58
N ALA A 156 -5.72 -9.29 -7.67
CA ALA A 156 -5.70 -9.91 -9.00
C ALA A 156 -4.31 -10.35 -9.48
N ARG A 157 -3.23 -9.64 -9.10
CA ARG A 157 -1.86 -10.04 -9.47
C ARG A 157 -1.47 -11.38 -8.85
N TYR A 158 -1.88 -11.62 -7.61
CA TYR A 158 -1.56 -12.82 -6.86
C TYR A 158 -2.43 -13.99 -7.33
N ASP A 159 -3.71 -13.74 -7.60
CA ASP A 159 -4.62 -14.75 -8.15
C ASP A 159 -4.13 -15.26 -9.53
N VAL A 160 -3.75 -14.35 -10.43
CA VAL A 160 -3.19 -14.71 -11.75
C VAL A 160 -1.85 -15.45 -11.63
N ALA A 161 -1.10 -15.16 -10.59
CA ALA A 161 0.17 -15.82 -10.31
C ALA A 161 0.04 -17.05 -9.40
N ASP A 162 -1.17 -17.58 -9.18
CA ASP A 162 -1.45 -18.70 -8.26
C ASP A 162 -0.77 -18.55 -6.88
N ILE A 163 -0.77 -17.34 -6.33
CA ILE A 163 -0.25 -17.02 -5.00
C ILE A 163 -1.44 -16.76 -4.09
N THR A 164 -1.59 -17.60 -3.06
CA THR A 164 -2.69 -17.49 -2.10
C THR A 164 -2.31 -16.53 -0.97
N LEU A 165 -3.11 -15.48 -0.80
CA LEU A 165 -3.04 -14.58 0.35
C LEU A 165 -3.75 -15.20 1.55
N VAL A 166 -3.25 -14.92 2.74
CA VAL A 166 -3.85 -15.31 4.02
C VAL A 166 -3.88 -14.11 4.94
N GLU A 167 -5.03 -13.90 5.57
CA GLU A 167 -5.25 -12.89 6.61
C GLU A 167 -4.66 -13.34 7.96
#